data_AF-W1ESR1-F1
#
_entry.id   AF-W1ESR1-F1
#
_cell.length_a   1.000
_cell.length_b   1.000
_cell.length_c   1.000
_cell.angle_alpha   90.00
_cell.angle_beta   90.00
_cell.angle_gamma   90.00
#
_symmetry.space_group_name_H-M   'P 1'
#
loop_
_entity.id
_entity.type
_entity.pdbx_description
1 polymer ?
#
loop_
_entity_poly.entity_id
_entity_poly.type
_entity_poly.pdbx_seq_one_letter_code
_entity_poly.pdbx_strand_id
1 'polypeptide(L)'
;MKRVSQMTALAMALGLACASSWAAELAKPLTPDQLQQQNGKAIDTRPSAFYNGWPQTLNGPSGHEPAALNLSASWLDKMSTEQLNAWIKQHNLKADAPVALYGNDKDVDAVKTRLQKAGFTHISILSDALSEPSRLQKTAAL
;
A
#
# COMPACT_ATOMS: atom_id res chain seq x y z
N MET A 1 -34.08 -59.42 -30.85
CA MET A 1 -34.09 -57.95 -30.68
C MET A 1 -35.08 -57.54 -29.60
N LYS A 2 -34.62 -57.08 -28.43
CA LYS A 2 -35.22 -56.04 -27.55
C LYS A 2 -34.38 -55.94 -26.25
N ARG A 3 -34.17 -54.70 -25.80
CA ARG A 3 -33.10 -54.22 -24.89
C ARG A 3 -33.65 -54.05 -23.47
N VAL A 4 -32.83 -54.26 -22.43
CA VAL A 4 -32.98 -53.63 -21.10
C VAL A 4 -31.58 -53.53 -20.46
N SER A 5 -30.87 -52.40 -20.61
CA SER A 5 -30.86 -51.21 -19.73
C SER A 5 -30.21 -51.47 -18.36
N GLN A 6 -28.90 -51.23 -18.27
CA GLN A 6 -28.16 -51.06 -17.01
C GLN A 6 -27.73 -49.60 -16.95
N MET A 7 -28.33 -48.82 -16.04
CA MET A 7 -27.87 -47.47 -15.71
C MET A 7 -27.52 -47.43 -14.22
N THR A 8 -26.25 -47.71 -13.93
CA THR A 8 -25.65 -47.40 -12.63
C THR A 8 -25.14 -45.96 -12.71
N ALA A 9 -25.87 -45.02 -12.11
CA ALA A 9 -25.40 -43.65 -11.97
C ALA A 9 -24.52 -43.55 -10.70
N LEU A 10 -23.20 -43.53 -10.88
CA LEU A 10 -22.25 -43.20 -9.82
C LEU A 10 -21.91 -41.71 -9.93
N ALA A 11 -22.59 -40.87 -9.16
CA ALA A 11 -22.28 -39.44 -9.07
C ALA A 11 -21.15 -39.23 -8.04
N MET A 12 -19.92 -39.09 -8.52
CA MET A 12 -18.83 -38.52 -7.73
C MET A 12 -19.02 -37.00 -7.63
N ALA A 13 -19.46 -36.51 -6.47
CA ALA A 13 -19.45 -35.09 -6.16
C ALA A 13 -18.08 -34.71 -5.58
N LEU A 14 -17.16 -34.31 -6.45
CA LEU A 14 -15.95 -33.56 -6.09
C LEU A 14 -16.29 -32.07 -6.14
N GLY A 15 -16.19 -31.40 -4.99
CA GLY A 15 -16.37 -29.96 -4.88
C GLY A 15 -15.54 -29.42 -3.72
N LEU A 16 -14.21 -29.57 -3.80
CA LEU A 16 -13.27 -28.83 -2.96
C LEU A 16 -13.38 -27.34 -3.32
N ALA A 17 -14.10 -26.57 -2.51
CA ALA A 17 -14.02 -25.12 -2.55
C ALA A 17 -12.74 -24.68 -1.83
N CYS A 18 -11.63 -24.57 -2.56
CA CYS A 18 -10.48 -23.79 -2.08
C CYS A 18 -10.85 -22.31 -2.21
N ALA A 19 -11.42 -21.72 -1.15
CA ALA A 19 -11.42 -20.28 -1.00
C ALA A 19 -9.98 -19.85 -0.64
N SER A 20 -9.13 -19.62 -1.64
CA SER A 20 -7.86 -18.94 -1.41
C SER A 20 -8.16 -17.48 -1.07
N SER A 21 -8.20 -17.19 0.23
CA SER A 21 -8.11 -15.83 0.75
C SER A 21 -6.81 -15.22 0.23
N TRP A 22 -6.89 -14.40 -0.82
CA TRP A 22 -5.78 -13.52 -1.20
C TRP A 22 -5.68 -12.43 -0.14
N ALA A 23 -5.11 -12.76 1.02
CA ALA A 23 -4.44 -11.73 1.79
C ALA A 23 -3.34 -11.20 0.88
N ALA A 24 -3.51 -9.98 0.39
CA ALA A 24 -2.52 -9.35 -0.48
C ALA A 24 -1.30 -9.06 0.39
N GLU A 25 -0.37 -10.03 0.44
CA GLU A 25 0.90 -9.90 1.12
C GLU A 25 1.65 -8.70 0.54
N LEU A 26 2.32 -7.93 1.41
CA LEU A 26 3.16 -6.84 0.93
C LEU A 26 4.25 -7.43 0.04
N ALA A 27 4.53 -6.77 -1.08
CA ALA A 27 5.71 -7.09 -1.84
C ALA A 27 6.95 -6.89 -0.96
N LYS A 28 8.07 -7.51 -1.36
CA LYS A 28 9.34 -7.42 -0.65
C LYS A 28 9.63 -5.97 -0.23
N PRO A 29 10.02 -5.70 1.04
CA PRO A 29 10.40 -4.37 1.47
C PRO A 29 11.51 -3.78 0.58
N LEU A 30 11.47 -2.48 0.37
CA LEU A 30 12.41 -1.73 -0.46
C LEU A 30 13.12 -0.65 0.36
N THR A 31 14.39 -0.39 0.06
CA THR A 31 15.07 0.84 0.51
C THR A 31 14.71 2.03 -0.41
N PRO A 32 14.93 3.30 0.00
CA PRO A 32 14.77 4.46 -0.87
C PRO A 32 15.55 4.33 -2.19
N ASP A 33 16.79 3.85 -2.15
CA ASP A 33 17.62 3.66 -3.35
C ASP A 33 17.01 2.63 -4.30
N GLN A 34 16.54 1.49 -3.78
CA GLN A 34 15.89 0.47 -4.59
C GLN A 34 14.58 0.98 -5.20
N LEU A 35 13.81 1.74 -4.42
CA LEU A 35 12.57 2.36 -4.90
C LEU A 35 12.86 3.38 -6.01
N GLN A 36 13.88 4.21 -5.85
CA GLN A 36 14.30 5.19 -6.85
C GLN A 36 14.78 4.51 -8.14
N GLN A 37 15.59 3.45 -8.04
CA GLN A 37 16.05 2.66 -9.19
C GLN A 37 14.88 2.06 -9.99
N GLN A 38 13.76 1.77 -9.34
CA GLN A 38 12.55 1.26 -9.98
C GLN A 38 11.56 2.37 -10.40
N ASN A 39 11.97 3.65 -10.33
CA ASN A 39 11.11 4.81 -10.57
C ASN A 39 9.82 4.81 -9.71
N GLY A 40 9.90 4.24 -8.51
CA GLY A 40 8.79 4.13 -7.59
C GLY A 40 8.52 5.39 -6.78
N LYS A 41 7.50 5.33 -5.93
CA LYS A 41 7.08 6.44 -5.07
C LYS A 41 6.94 6.02 -3.61
N ALA A 42 7.55 6.81 -2.73
CA ALA A 42 7.34 6.67 -1.29
C ALA A 42 6.06 7.39 -0.87
N ILE A 43 5.30 6.81 0.06
CA ILE A 43 4.12 7.43 0.66
C ILE A 43 4.24 7.39 2.18
N ASP A 44 4.28 8.58 2.77
CA ASP A 44 4.19 8.81 4.22
C ASP A 44 2.73 8.72 4.66
N THR A 45 2.41 7.76 5.51
CA THR A 45 1.05 7.53 6.00
C THR A 45 0.73 8.31 7.28
N ARG A 46 1.71 9.04 7.83
CA ARG A 46 1.56 9.80 9.08
C ARG A 46 0.76 11.09 8.85
N PRO A 47 0.23 11.70 9.92
CA PRO A 47 -0.32 13.07 9.88
C PRO A 47 0.64 14.07 9.23
N SER A 48 0.08 15.05 8.50
CA SER A 48 0.86 16.04 7.76
C SER A 48 1.79 16.87 8.63
N ALA A 49 1.48 17.06 9.91
CA ALA A 49 2.40 17.73 10.85
C ALA A 49 3.78 17.06 10.86
N PHE A 50 3.82 15.72 10.92
CA PHE A 50 5.08 14.98 10.97
C PHE A 50 5.78 14.92 9.63
N TYR A 51 5.00 14.74 8.55
CA TYR A 51 5.51 14.85 7.18
C TYR A 51 6.17 16.22 6.95
N ASN A 52 5.54 17.31 7.42
CA ASN A 52 6.01 18.66 7.19
C ASN A 52 7.28 19.03 7.97
N GLY A 53 7.62 18.30 9.02
CA GLY A 53 8.84 18.53 9.79
C GLY A 53 8.70 18.44 11.30
N TRP A 54 7.49 18.37 11.86
CA TRP A 54 7.34 18.24 13.31
C TRP A 54 7.84 16.86 13.76
N PRO A 55 8.75 16.77 14.73
CA PRO A 55 9.22 15.47 15.20
C PRO A 55 8.15 14.82 16.09
N GLN A 56 8.02 13.49 16.02
CA GLN A 56 7.07 12.73 16.85
C GLN A 56 7.53 12.60 18.31
N THR A 57 8.82 12.77 18.55
CA THR A 57 9.47 12.75 19.86
C THR A 57 10.45 13.91 19.96
N LEU A 58 10.82 14.30 21.18
CA LEU A 58 11.85 15.32 21.38
C LEU A 58 13.16 14.87 20.70
N ASN A 59 13.72 15.71 19.82
CA ASN A 59 14.92 15.43 19.01
C ASN A 59 14.83 14.22 18.06
N GLY A 60 13.63 13.72 17.79
CA GLY A 60 13.42 12.63 16.83
C GLY A 60 13.57 13.07 15.36
N PRO A 61 13.47 12.12 14.41
CA PRO A 61 13.46 12.42 12.98
C PRO A 61 12.41 13.48 12.62
N SER A 62 12.79 14.42 11.76
CA SER A 62 12.01 15.61 11.42
C SER A 62 11.88 15.69 9.90
N GLY A 63 10.66 15.50 9.39
CA GLY A 63 10.37 15.54 7.95
C GLY A 63 9.98 14.19 7.36
N HIS A 64 10.16 14.07 6.05
CA HIS A 64 9.78 12.93 5.22
C HIS A 64 10.92 12.51 4.28
N GLU A 65 10.83 11.32 3.70
CA GLU A 65 11.83 10.82 2.75
C GLU A 65 11.82 11.64 1.44
N PRO A 66 12.96 11.78 0.73
CA PRO A 66 13.02 12.54 -0.52
C PRO A 66 11.93 12.16 -1.52
N ALA A 67 11.22 13.18 -2.04
CA ALA A 67 10.13 13.03 -3.00
C ALA A 67 8.95 12.15 -2.53
N ALA A 68 8.85 11.84 -1.23
CA ALA A 68 7.70 11.14 -0.67
C ALA A 68 6.44 11.99 -0.77
N LEU A 69 5.32 11.33 -1.05
CA LEU A 69 3.98 11.92 -0.99
C LEU A 69 3.42 11.73 0.43
N ASN A 70 2.47 12.57 0.84
CA ASN A 70 1.72 12.35 2.07
C ASN A 70 0.30 11.90 1.76
N LEU A 71 -0.08 10.72 2.26
CA LEU A 71 -1.46 10.21 2.27
C LEU A 71 -1.76 9.71 3.67
N SER A 72 -2.19 10.61 4.56
CA SER A 72 -2.41 10.24 5.95
C SER A 72 -3.56 9.25 6.09
N ALA A 73 -3.36 8.19 6.89
CA ALA A 73 -4.43 7.26 7.22
C ALA A 73 -5.63 7.96 7.89
N SER A 74 -5.38 9.05 8.63
CA SER A 74 -6.40 9.87 9.30
C SER A 74 -7.34 10.61 8.34
N TRP A 75 -7.05 10.63 7.04
CA TRP A 75 -7.92 11.23 6.02
C TRP A 75 -8.86 10.20 5.39
N LEU A 76 -8.56 8.90 5.52
CA LEU A 76 -9.22 7.86 4.74
C LEU A 76 -10.71 7.71 5.06
N ASP A 77 -11.12 7.97 6.30
CA ASP A 77 -12.54 7.96 6.72
C ASP A 77 -13.35 9.11 6.10
N LYS A 78 -12.69 10.22 5.76
CA LYS A 78 -13.28 11.43 5.17
C LYS A 78 -13.04 11.54 3.67
N MET A 79 -12.23 10.65 3.11
CA MET A 79 -11.85 10.64 1.70
C MET A 79 -12.64 9.58 0.95
N SER A 80 -13.54 10.00 0.07
CA SER A 80 -14.30 9.09 -0.81
C SER A 80 -13.38 8.36 -1.80
N THR A 81 -13.91 7.34 -2.48
CA THR A 81 -13.19 6.63 -3.55
C THR A 81 -12.79 7.58 -4.67
N GLU A 82 -13.68 8.49 -5.07
CA GLU A 82 -13.45 9.47 -6.14
C GLU A 82 -12.37 10.47 -5.74
N GLN A 83 -12.38 10.93 -4.49
CA GLN A 83 -11.34 11.82 -3.96
C GLN A 83 -9.98 11.11 -3.93
N LEU A 84 -9.92 9.84 -3.52
CA LEU A 84 -8.70 9.04 -3.56
C LEU A 84 -8.19 8.89 -5.00
N ASN A 85 -9.06 8.58 -5.95
CA ASN A 85 -8.70 8.46 -7.36
C ASN A 85 -8.22 9.81 -7.95
N ALA A 86 -8.82 10.92 -7.54
CA ALA A 86 -8.36 12.25 -7.93
C ALA A 86 -6.97 12.56 -7.37
N TRP A 87 -6.70 12.21 -6.10
CA TRP A 87 -5.39 12.35 -5.48
C TRP A 87 -4.33 11.49 -6.20
N ILE A 88 -4.64 10.21 -6.49
CA ILE A 88 -3.79 9.31 -7.27
C ILE A 88 -3.41 9.93 -8.63
N LYS A 89 -4.41 10.48 -9.34
CA LYS A 89 -4.21 11.13 -10.64
C LYS A 89 -3.38 12.40 -10.53
N GLN A 90 -3.65 13.24 -9.53
CA GLN A 90 -2.91 14.50 -9.28
C GLN A 90 -1.42 14.24 -9.05
N HIS A 91 -1.08 13.13 -8.40
CA HIS A 91 0.30 12.74 -8.12
C HIS A 91 0.93 11.85 -9.19
N ASN A 92 0.26 11.66 -10.33
CA ASN A 92 0.70 10.82 -11.44
C ASN A 92 1.12 9.40 -11.00
N LEU A 93 0.42 8.84 -10.02
CA LEU A 93 0.68 7.48 -9.56
C LEU A 93 0.07 6.48 -10.55
N LYS A 94 0.87 5.49 -10.94
CA LYS A 94 0.43 4.37 -11.77
C LYS A 94 0.25 3.14 -10.90
N ALA A 95 -0.85 2.43 -11.09
CA ALA A 95 -1.21 1.27 -10.27
C ALA A 95 -0.22 0.10 -10.39
N ASP A 96 0.50 0.03 -11.51
CA ASP A 96 1.54 -0.96 -11.82
C ASP A 96 2.97 -0.49 -11.45
N ALA A 97 3.14 0.76 -11.03
CA ALA A 97 4.44 1.27 -10.57
C ALA A 97 4.68 0.92 -9.09
N PRO A 98 5.93 0.69 -8.67
CA PRO A 98 6.25 0.43 -7.27
C PRO A 98 5.88 1.59 -6.36
N VAL A 99 5.17 1.27 -5.28
CA VAL A 99 4.85 2.19 -4.18
C VAL A 99 5.38 1.59 -2.88
N ALA A 100 6.12 2.38 -2.10
CA ALA A 100 6.58 1.96 -0.78
C ALA A 100 5.95 2.83 0.30
N LEU A 101 5.28 2.20 1.26
CA LEU A 101 4.60 2.87 2.37
C LEU A 101 5.48 2.90 3.60
N TYR A 102 5.37 3.96 4.41
CA TYR A 102 5.95 3.99 5.76
C TYR A 102 5.11 4.83 6.73
N GLY A 103 5.25 4.51 8.01
CA GLY A 103 4.44 5.03 9.11
C GLY A 103 4.35 3.97 10.20
N ASN A 104 3.37 4.07 11.09
CA ASN A 104 3.04 2.95 11.98
C ASN A 104 2.25 1.87 11.22
N ASP A 105 2.31 0.63 11.71
CA ASP A 105 1.74 -0.54 11.02
C ASP A 105 0.24 -0.39 10.73
N LYS A 106 -0.52 0.19 11.67
CA LYS A 106 -1.97 0.40 11.51
C LYS A 106 -2.27 1.36 10.36
N ASP A 107 -1.56 2.49 10.30
CA ASP A 107 -1.76 3.50 9.27
C ASP A 107 -1.31 3.00 7.89
N VAL A 108 -0.19 2.25 7.86
CA VAL A 108 0.30 1.60 6.65
C VAL A 108 -0.72 0.59 6.11
N ASP A 109 -1.28 -0.27 6.95
CA ASP A 109 -2.26 -1.28 6.52
C ASP A 109 -3.56 -0.63 6.01
N ALA A 110 -4.01 0.44 6.66
CA ALA A 110 -5.19 1.20 6.23
C ALA A 110 -4.99 1.83 4.84
N VAL A 111 -3.83 2.48 4.61
CA VAL A 111 -3.49 3.08 3.31
C VAL A 111 -3.30 2.01 2.23
N LYS A 112 -2.57 0.93 2.55
CA LYS A 112 -2.39 -0.23 1.67
C LYS A 112 -3.73 -0.76 1.18
N THR A 113 -4.66 -1.02 2.09
CA THR A 113 -6.00 -1.55 1.76
C THR A 113 -6.74 -0.63 0.78
N ARG A 114 -6.65 0.69 0.97
CA ARG A 114 -7.29 1.67 0.09
C ARG A 114 -6.65 1.75 -1.28
N LEU A 115 -5.32 1.69 -1.36
CA LEU A 115 -4.58 1.66 -2.62
C LEU A 115 -4.83 0.35 -3.39
N GLN A 116 -4.89 -0.79 -2.71
CA GLN A 116 -5.25 -2.07 -3.34
C GLN A 116 -6.66 -2.05 -3.94
N LYS A 117 -7.63 -1.47 -3.23
CA LYS A 117 -8.99 -1.24 -3.76
C LYS A 117 -9.00 -0.27 -4.95
N ALA A 118 -8.03 0.63 -5.03
CA ALA A 118 -7.82 1.51 -6.18
C ALA A 118 -6.98 0.86 -7.30
N GLY A 119 -6.61 -0.42 -7.17
CA GLY A 119 -5.96 -1.22 -8.20
C GLY A 119 -4.44 -1.34 -8.10
N PHE A 120 -3.80 -0.78 -7.06
CA PHE A 120 -2.34 -0.89 -6.90
C PHE A 120 -1.93 -2.32 -6.54
N THR A 121 -0.99 -2.86 -7.31
CA THR A 121 -0.52 -4.25 -7.16
C THR A 121 0.90 -4.37 -6.60
N HIS A 122 1.72 -3.32 -6.71
CA HIS A 122 3.11 -3.30 -6.27
C HIS A 122 3.32 -2.40 -5.06
N ILE A 123 2.79 -2.84 -3.91
CA ILE A 123 2.90 -2.12 -2.64
C ILE A 123 3.90 -2.83 -1.72
N SER A 124 4.96 -2.13 -1.34
CA SER A 124 5.99 -2.56 -0.40
C SER A 124 5.99 -1.69 0.86
N ILE A 125 6.76 -2.11 1.87
CA ILE A 125 7.21 -1.23 2.95
C ILE A 125 8.51 -0.55 2.53
N LEU A 126 8.68 0.72 2.89
CA LEU A 126 9.97 1.40 2.82
C LEU A 126 10.77 1.04 4.08
N SER A 127 11.72 0.11 3.96
CA SER A 127 12.27 -0.66 5.09
C SER A 127 13.09 0.16 6.09
N ASP A 128 13.82 1.16 5.61
CA ASP A 128 14.69 2.02 6.41
C ASP A 128 14.15 3.46 6.47
N ALA A 129 12.84 3.64 6.29
CA ALA A 129 12.23 4.95 6.36
C ALA A 129 12.54 5.65 7.70
N LEU A 130 12.92 6.92 7.63
CA LEU A 130 13.25 7.78 8.77
C LEU A 130 14.52 7.39 9.56
N SER A 131 15.26 6.35 9.13
CA SER A 131 16.46 5.90 9.85
C SER A 131 17.66 6.83 9.69
N GLU A 132 17.69 7.61 8.60
CA GLU A 132 18.76 8.56 8.29
C GLU A 132 18.23 10.00 8.34
N PRO A 133 18.31 10.71 9.49
CA PRO A 133 17.74 12.05 9.62
C PRO A 133 18.31 13.08 8.63
N SER A 134 19.55 12.87 8.16
CA SER A 134 20.26 13.79 7.27
C SER A 134 19.67 13.88 5.85
N ARG A 135 18.94 12.85 5.39
CA ARG A 135 18.32 12.84 4.05
C ARG A 135 16.88 13.35 4.03
N LEU A 136 16.27 13.53 5.21
CA LEU A 136 14.87 13.94 5.32
C LEU A 136 14.64 15.36 4.82
N GLN A 137 13.51 15.55 4.16
CA GLN A 137 13.04 16.82 3.62
C GLN A 137 11.97 17.42 4.55
N LYS A 138 11.91 18.75 4.62
CA LYS A 138 10.92 19.49 5.41
C LYS A 138 10.22 20.50 4.52
N THR A 139 8.93 20.71 4.75
CA THR A 139 8.14 21.75 4.07
C THR A 139 7.79 22.90 5.00
N ALA A 140 7.81 22.68 6.31
CA ALA A 140 7.71 23.76 7.30
C ALA A 140 9.09 24.40 7.51
N ALA A 141 9.12 25.74 7.56
CA ALA A 141 10.25 26.45 8.14
C ALA A 141 10.24 26.20 9.67
N LEU A 142 11.37 25.78 10.22
CA LEU A 142 11.60 25.73 11.66
C LEU A 142 12.03 27.11 12.18
#